data_AF-T1DMT5-F1
#
_entry.id   AF-T1DMT5-F1
#
_cell.length_a   1.000
_cell.length_b   1.000
_cell.length_c   1.000
_cell.angle_alpha   90.00
_cell.angle_beta   90.00
_cell.angle_gamma   90.00
#
_symmetry.space_group_name_H-M   'P 1'
#
loop_
_entity.id
_entity.type
_entity.pdbx_description
1 polymer ?
#
loop_
_entity_poly.entity_id
_entity_poly.type
_entity_poly.pdbx_seq_one_letter_code
_entity_poly.pdbx_strand_id
1 'polypeptide(L)'
;MIKLLLLLSTVTAIVWGQTNEVKIRGQFPMKLNTRFYTCEKDDYCMKVCKRHRVSRGFCIDRKCFCKNLSSQFIYYRDLRFHECIANFYDYDPTLKQNI
;
A
#
# COMPACT_ATOMS: atom_id res chain seq x y z
N MET A 1 50.26 26.67 38.89
CA MET A 1 50.17 25.32 38.25
C MET A 1 48.92 24.63 38.80
N ILE A 2 48.21 23.84 37.98
CA ILE A 2 46.90 23.17 38.25
C ILE A 2 45.64 24.00 37.87
N LYS A 3 45.54 24.43 36.62
CA LYS A 3 44.24 24.71 35.95
C LYS A 3 44.14 24.03 34.56
N LEU A 4 44.95 22.99 34.34
CA LEU A 4 45.20 22.37 33.03
C LEU A 4 44.82 20.87 32.97
N LEU A 5 43.87 20.38 33.80
CA LEU A 5 43.57 18.93 33.85
C LEU A 5 42.10 18.58 34.08
N LEU A 6 41.15 19.29 33.45
CA LEU A 6 39.77 18.77 33.30
C LEU A 6 39.26 18.91 31.85
N LEU A 7 40.18 18.78 30.89
CA LEU A 7 39.88 18.23 29.57
C LEU A 7 39.88 16.71 29.71
N LEU A 8 38.75 16.09 30.03
CA LEU A 8 38.46 14.66 29.83
C LEU A 8 36.94 14.47 29.96
N SER A 9 36.26 14.58 28.83
CA SER A 9 35.64 13.41 28.18
C SER A 9 34.44 12.83 28.93
N THR A 10 33.36 13.61 29.04
CA THR A 10 32.03 13.01 28.89
C THR A 10 31.65 13.17 27.43
N VAL A 11 32.25 12.32 26.59
CA VAL A 11 31.72 12.04 25.26
C VAL A 11 30.29 11.59 25.52
N THR A 12 29.35 12.46 25.21
CA THR A 12 27.94 12.15 25.17
C THR A 12 27.79 11.06 24.13
N ALA A 13 27.81 9.81 24.59
CA ALA A 13 27.32 8.69 23.82
C ALA A 13 25.81 8.89 23.71
N ILE A 14 25.41 9.79 22.82
CA ILE A 14 24.05 9.85 22.32
C ILE A 14 23.91 8.52 21.57
N VAL A 15 23.41 7.50 22.26
CA VAL A 15 22.94 6.28 21.64
C VAL A 15 21.77 6.72 20.76
N TRP A 16 22.08 7.08 19.51
CA TRP A 16 21.10 7.13 18.44
C TRP A 16 20.63 5.70 18.29
N GLY A 17 19.60 5.34 19.06
CA GLY A 17 18.78 4.20 18.76
C GLY A 17 18.26 4.41 17.36
N GLN A 18 18.88 3.74 16.38
CA GLN A 18 18.25 3.51 15.10
C GLN A 18 17.00 2.71 15.41
N THR A 19 15.89 3.41 15.60
CA THR A 19 14.59 2.81 15.45
C THR A 19 14.56 2.32 14.01
N ASN A 20 14.77 1.01 13.83
CA ASN A 20 14.43 0.33 12.59
C ASN A 20 12.91 0.41 12.48
N GLU A 21 12.38 1.59 12.17
CA GLU A 21 11.01 1.75 11.72
C GLU A 21 10.93 0.95 10.43
N VAL A 22 10.49 -0.30 10.55
CA VAL A 22 10.14 -1.15 9.42
C VAL A 22 9.03 -0.39 8.71
N LYS A 23 9.41 0.44 7.74
CA LYS A 23 8.52 1.30 6.98
C LYS A 23 7.51 0.38 6.32
N ILE A 24 6.31 0.32 6.88
CA ILE A 24 5.26 -0.58 6.40
C ILE A 24 4.87 -0.06 5.01
N ARG A 25 5.40 -0.72 3.96
CA ARG A 25 5.06 -0.40 2.57
C ARG A 25 3.68 -0.95 2.25
N GLY A 26 2.87 -0.17 1.55
CA GLY A 26 1.54 -0.57 1.10
C GLY A 26 0.74 0.62 0.58
N GLN A 27 -0.50 0.35 0.18
CA GLN A 27 -1.41 1.34 -0.40
C GLN A 27 -2.86 1.07 0.00
N PHE A 28 -3.69 2.09 -0.13
CA PHE A 28 -5.15 1.98 0.03
C PHE A 28 -5.78 1.68 -1.34
N PRO A 29 -6.23 0.44 -1.61
CA PRO A 29 -6.92 0.14 -2.85
C PRO A 29 -8.19 0.98 -3.03
N MET A 30 -8.50 1.25 -4.29
CA MET A 30 -9.68 1.97 -4.73
C MET A 30 -10.56 1.08 -5.62
N LYS A 31 -11.85 1.35 -5.56
CA LYS A 31 -12.85 0.89 -6.52
C LYS A 31 -12.66 1.63 -7.86
N LEU A 32 -13.31 1.16 -8.91
CA LEU A 32 -13.27 1.80 -10.23
C LEU A 32 -13.76 3.26 -10.23
N ASN A 33 -14.69 3.59 -9.32
CA ASN A 33 -15.21 4.94 -9.14
C ASN A 33 -14.36 5.82 -8.23
N THR A 34 -13.05 5.54 -8.13
CA THR A 34 -12.05 6.25 -7.30
C THR A 34 -12.34 6.32 -5.80
N ARG A 35 -13.38 5.62 -5.29
CA ARG A 35 -13.67 5.54 -3.86
C ARG A 35 -12.85 4.44 -3.18
N PHE A 36 -12.42 4.69 -1.95
CA PHE A 36 -11.80 3.67 -1.11
C PHE A 36 -12.77 2.57 -0.68
N TYR A 37 -12.22 1.42 -0.30
CA TYR A 37 -12.97 0.39 0.40
C TYR A 37 -13.14 0.76 1.87
N THR A 38 -14.37 1.12 2.26
CA THR A 38 -14.72 1.41 3.66
C THR A 38 -14.78 0.12 4.48
N CYS A 39 -14.32 0.16 5.73
CA CYS A 39 -14.24 -0.99 6.61
C CYS A 39 -14.55 -0.66 8.07
N GLU A 40 -14.91 -1.70 8.83
CA GLU A 40 -14.99 -1.70 10.29
C GLU A 40 -14.09 -2.76 10.94
N LYS A 41 -13.68 -3.78 10.17
CA LYS A 41 -12.92 -4.95 10.65
C LYS A 41 -11.84 -5.33 9.64
N ASP A 42 -10.74 -5.88 10.14
CA ASP A 42 -9.59 -6.31 9.34
C ASP A 42 -9.92 -7.46 8.38
N ASP A 43 -10.79 -8.39 8.78
CA ASP A 43 -11.19 -9.53 7.95
C ASP A 43 -11.76 -9.13 6.59
N TYR A 44 -12.49 -8.01 6.55
CA TYR A 44 -13.00 -7.45 5.30
C TYR A 44 -11.83 -6.95 4.44
N CYS A 45 -10.88 -6.23 5.03
CA CYS A 45 -9.71 -5.74 4.31
C CYS A 45 -8.78 -6.86 3.85
N MET A 46 -8.67 -7.97 4.59
CA MET A 46 -7.98 -9.16 4.10
C MET A 46 -8.62 -9.69 2.81
N LYS A 47 -9.96 -9.75 2.73
CA LYS A 47 -10.67 -10.17 1.51
C LYS A 47 -10.46 -9.18 0.37
N VAL A 48 -10.53 -7.88 0.63
CA VAL A 48 -10.23 -6.83 -0.37
C VAL A 48 -8.81 -6.97 -0.89
N CYS A 49 -7.82 -7.04 0.00
CA CYS A 49 -6.40 -7.14 -0.38
C CYS A 49 -6.10 -8.40 -1.22
N LYS A 50 -6.74 -9.53 -0.91
CA LYS A 50 -6.64 -10.75 -1.74
C LYS A 50 -7.12 -10.52 -3.17
N ARG A 51 -8.16 -9.72 -3.39
CA ARG A 51 -8.62 -9.33 -4.74
C ARG A 51 -7.57 -8.50 -5.48
N HIS A 52 -6.77 -7.73 -4.76
CA HIS A 52 -5.61 -6.99 -5.28
C HIS A 52 -4.29 -7.79 -5.20
N ARG A 53 -4.38 -9.13 -5.09
CA ARG A 53 -3.25 -10.07 -5.13
C ARG A 53 -2.20 -9.89 -4.02
N VAL A 54 -2.62 -9.35 -2.87
CA VAL A 54 -1.77 -9.24 -1.69
C VAL A 54 -2.48 -9.82 -0.47
N SER A 55 -1.75 -10.51 0.41
CA SER A 55 -2.37 -11.38 1.43
C SER A 55 -2.75 -10.66 2.73
N ARG A 56 -2.15 -9.49 3.01
CA ARG A 56 -2.32 -8.77 4.28
C ARG A 56 -3.06 -7.45 4.08
N GLY A 57 -4.15 -7.29 4.83
CA GLY A 57 -4.99 -6.11 4.85
C GLY A 57 -5.39 -5.72 6.26
N PHE A 58 -5.51 -4.40 6.49
CA PHE A 58 -5.87 -3.82 7.78
C PHE A 58 -6.91 -2.71 7.57
N CYS A 59 -7.79 -2.52 8.53
CA CYS A 59 -8.73 -1.42 8.56
C CYS A 59 -8.13 -0.22 9.30
N ILE A 60 -7.70 0.80 8.56
CA ILE A 60 -7.06 2.01 9.10
C ILE A 60 -7.94 3.20 8.74
N ASP A 61 -8.38 3.98 9.73
CA ASP A 61 -9.27 5.14 9.53
C ASP A 61 -10.49 4.84 8.65
N ARG A 62 -11.13 3.69 8.91
CA ARG A 62 -12.26 3.15 8.14
C ARG A 62 -11.95 2.90 6.65
N LYS A 63 -10.68 2.78 6.26
CA LYS A 63 -10.24 2.43 4.89
C LYS A 63 -9.38 1.17 4.93
N CYS A 64 -9.53 0.33 3.92
CA CYS A 64 -8.63 -0.81 3.79
C CYS A 64 -7.24 -0.37 3.32
N PHE A 65 -6.22 -0.75 4.09
CA PHE A 65 -4.81 -0.64 3.72
C PHE A 65 -4.28 -2.04 3.39
N CYS A 66 -3.59 -2.18 2.26
CA CYS A 66 -3.00 -3.43 1.83
C CYS A 66 -1.47 -3.36 1.88
N LYS A 67 -0.87 -4.21 2.71
CA LYS A 67 0.59 -4.29 2.83
C LYS A 67 1.19 -4.84 1.54
N ASN A 68 2.29 -4.24 1.09
CA ASN A 68 2.99 -4.56 -0.16
C ASN A 68 2.16 -4.34 -1.45
N LEU A 69 1.03 -3.65 -1.39
CA LEU A 69 0.30 -3.25 -2.59
C LEU A 69 1.09 -2.15 -3.33
N SER A 70 1.44 -2.39 -4.59
CA SER A 70 2.09 -1.40 -5.46
C SER A 70 1.07 -0.38 -5.99
N SER A 71 1.52 0.84 -6.27
CA SER A 71 0.68 1.95 -6.78
C SER A 71 -0.05 1.58 -8.08
N GLN A 72 0.57 0.78 -8.95
CA GLN A 72 -0.01 0.31 -10.20
C GLN A 72 -1.22 -0.63 -10.03
N PHE A 73 -1.44 -1.15 -8.82
CA PHE A 73 -2.52 -2.10 -8.51
C PHE A 73 -3.54 -1.53 -7.50
N ILE A 74 -3.54 -0.22 -7.29
CA ILE A 74 -4.52 0.45 -6.42
C ILE A 74 -5.95 0.20 -6.90
N TYR A 75 -6.19 0.16 -8.22
CA TYR A 75 -7.50 -0.14 -8.76
C TYR A 75 -7.73 -1.64 -8.93
N TYR A 76 -8.90 -2.10 -8.52
CA TYR A 76 -9.29 -3.48 -8.79
C TYR A 76 -9.59 -3.62 -10.28
N ARG A 77 -8.69 -4.29 -11.00
CA ARG A 77 -8.92 -4.73 -12.38
C ARG A 77 -9.38 -6.18 -12.33
N ASP A 78 -10.69 -6.43 -12.41
CA ASP A 78 -11.19 -7.79 -12.60
C ASP A 78 -10.66 -8.28 -13.96
N LEU A 79 -9.77 -9.26 -13.95
CA LEU A 79 -9.25 -9.82 -15.20
C LEU A 79 -10.34 -10.48 -16.02
N ARG A 80 -11.40 -11.01 -15.40
CA ARG A 80 -12.56 -11.56 -16.13
C ARG A 80 -13.32 -10.47 -16.86
N PHE A 81 -13.34 -9.25 -16.32
CA PHE A 81 -13.87 -8.10 -17.03
C PHE A 81 -12.97 -7.72 -18.22
N HIS A 82 -11.65 -7.86 -18.09
CA HIS A 82 -10.72 -7.66 -19.21
C HIS A 82 -10.85 -8.75 -20.30
N GLU A 83 -11.02 -10.02 -19.91
CA GLU A 83 -11.32 -11.11 -20.84
C GLU A 83 -12.69 -10.94 -21.49
N CYS A 84 -13.73 -10.56 -20.74
CA CYS A 84 -15.03 -10.23 -21.33
C CYS A 84 -14.93 -9.06 -22.30
N ILE A 85 -14.17 -8.02 -21.99
CA ILE A 85 -13.96 -6.89 -22.90
C ILE A 85 -13.17 -7.30 -24.14
N ALA A 86 -12.10 -8.08 -23.99
CA ALA A 86 -11.33 -8.58 -25.12
C ALA A 86 -12.19 -9.44 -26.04
N ASN A 87 -12.93 -10.39 -25.48
CA ASN A 87 -13.87 -11.24 -26.22
C ASN A 87 -15.03 -10.43 -26.84
N PHE A 88 -15.47 -9.35 -26.18
CA PHE A 88 -16.53 -8.47 -26.70
C PHE A 88 -16.04 -7.62 -27.88
N TYR A 89 -14.82 -7.10 -27.85
CA TYR A 89 -14.22 -6.39 -29.00
C TYR A 89 -13.78 -7.31 -30.14
N ASP A 90 -13.47 -8.57 -29.84
CA ASP A 90 -13.24 -9.58 -30.88
C ASP A 90 -14.56 -10.01 -31.55
N TYR A 91 -15.69 -9.91 -30.83
CA TYR A 91 -17.05 -10.10 -31.37
C TYR A 91 -17.57 -8.89 -32.16
N ASP A 92 -17.33 -7.66 -31.69
CA ASP A 92 -17.66 -6.42 -32.41
C ASP A 92 -16.44 -5.47 -32.50
N PRO A 93 -15.66 -5.57 -33.59
CA PRO A 93 -14.43 -4.79 -33.75
C PRO A 93 -14.67 -3.30 -34.03
N THR A 94 -15.90 -2.87 -34.31
CA THR A 94 -16.19 -1.46 -34.63
C THR A 94 -16.07 -0.54 -33.41
N LEU A 95 -16.21 -1.09 -32.20
CA LEU A 95 -16.13 -0.35 -30.95
C LEU A 95 -14.69 -0.11 -30.46
N LYS A 96 -13.69 -0.67 -31.17
CA LYS A 96 -12.26 -0.53 -30.85
C LYS A 96 -11.69 0.86 -31.13
N GLN A 97 -12.41 1.69 -31.89
CA GLN A 97 -11.91 2.98 -32.39
C GLN A 97 -12.07 4.17 -31.41
N ASN A 98 -12.68 3.98 -30.23
CA ASN A 98 -13.00 5.07 -29.30
C ASN A 98 -12.44 4.88 -27.87
N ILE A 99 -11.34 4.16 -27.70
CA ILE A 99 -10.62 4.01 -26.41
C ILE A 99 -9.27 4.71 -26.46
#